data_AF-A0AAE8J001-F1
#
_entry.id   AF-A0AAE8J001-F1
#
_cell.length_a   1.000
_cell.length_b   1.000
_cell.length_c   1.000
_cell.angle_alpha   90.00
_cell.angle_beta   90.00
_cell.angle_gamma   90.00
#
_symmetry.space_group_name_H-M   'P 1'
#
loop_
_entity.id
_entity.type
_entity.pdbx_description
1 polymer ?
#
loop_
_entity_poly.entity_id
_entity_poly.type
_entity_poly.pdbx_seq_one_letter_code
_entity_poly.pdbx_strand_id
1 'polypeptide(L)'
;MVNAKLPANAEGMPESFISRMTRLYIELDTIGSRVGNMPDDAMDYITDAASIVRRAVIEAPVKTEADIAGKFRFAAMLIEDPHGIICDEEEAAAIAVRELFKFREDEWAAMRAEARS
;
A
#
# COMPACT_ATOMS: atom_id res chain seq x y z
N MET A 1 -21.66 1.97 -12.51
CA MET A 1 -20.67 3.03 -12.25
C MET A 1 -20.73 3.38 -10.78
N VAL A 2 -19.89 2.75 -9.95
CA VAL A 2 -19.81 3.04 -8.51
C VAL A 2 -18.62 3.97 -8.32
N ASN A 3 -18.90 5.28 -8.22
CA ASN A 3 -17.89 6.26 -7.82
C ASN A 3 -17.71 6.17 -6.30
N ALA A 4 -16.88 5.23 -5.84
CA ALA A 4 -16.39 5.23 -4.49
C ALA A 4 -15.22 6.22 -4.40
N LYS A 5 -15.56 7.51 -4.28
CA LYS A 5 -14.59 8.55 -3.94
C LYS A 5 -14.00 8.17 -2.57
N LEU A 6 -12.75 7.72 -2.55
CA LEU A 6 -11.98 7.49 -1.31
C LEU A 6 -12.16 8.71 -0.39
N PRO A 7 -12.44 8.53 0.91
CA PRO A 7 -12.64 9.66 1.81
C PRO A 7 -11.40 10.53 1.78
N ALA A 8 -11.62 11.82 1.49
CA ALA A 8 -10.59 12.84 1.62
C ALA A 8 -10.01 12.74 3.04
N ASN A 9 -8.71 12.51 3.11
CA ASN A 9 -7.95 12.49 4.36
C ASN A 9 -8.38 13.68 5.22
N ALA A 10 -8.76 13.42 6.48
CA ALA A 10 -9.14 14.46 7.44
C ALA A 10 -8.11 15.61 7.38
N GLU A 11 -8.60 16.80 7.04
CA GLU A 11 -7.78 17.98 6.77
C GLU A 11 -6.82 18.23 7.95
N GLY A 12 -5.51 18.05 7.72
CA GLY A 12 -4.47 18.44 8.67
C GLY A 12 -3.42 17.38 9.01
N MET A 13 -3.63 16.09 8.74
CA MET A 13 -2.56 15.09 8.91
C MET A 13 -1.73 14.93 7.63
N PRO A 14 -0.39 15.04 7.70
CA PRO A 14 0.45 14.73 6.55
C PRO A 14 0.22 13.27 6.15
N GLU A 15 -0.12 13.07 4.88
CA GLU A 15 -0.43 11.76 4.32
C GLU A 15 0.76 10.80 4.51
N SER A 16 0.48 9.58 4.98
CA SER A 16 1.52 8.58 5.24
C SER A 16 2.28 8.22 3.97
N PHE A 17 3.53 7.77 4.13
CA PHE A 17 4.35 7.31 2.99
C PHE A 17 3.64 6.20 2.21
N ILE A 18 3.05 5.23 2.92
CA ILE A 18 2.30 4.12 2.33
C ILE A 18 1.15 4.66 1.47
N SER A 19 0.32 5.56 2.00
CA SER A 19 -0.78 6.16 1.23
C SER A 19 -0.31 6.87 -0.03
N ARG A 20 0.75 7.70 0.08
CA ARG A 20 1.30 8.41 -1.08
C ARG A 20 1.82 7.47 -2.15
N MET A 21 2.55 6.43 -1.76
CA MET A 21 3.13 5.46 -2.69
C MET A 21 2.07 4.52 -3.28
N THR A 22 1.05 4.14 -2.51
CA THR A 22 -0.11 3.40 -3.04
C THR A 22 -0.81 4.19 -4.13
N ARG A 23 -1.04 5.50 -3.95
CA ARG A 23 -1.61 6.33 -5.01
C ARG A 23 -0.70 6.42 -6.24
N LEU A 24 0.61 6.58 -6.04
CA LEU A 24 1.55 6.58 -7.16
C LEU A 24 1.51 5.25 -7.94
N TYR A 25 1.45 4.12 -7.23
CA TYR A 25 1.29 2.80 -7.84
C TYR A 25 0.04 2.75 -8.72
N ILE A 26 -1.12 3.16 -8.19
CA ILE A 26 -2.39 3.18 -8.94
C ILE A 26 -2.28 4.03 -10.20
N GLU A 27 -1.63 5.20 -10.12
CA GLU A 27 -1.46 6.05 -11.29
C GLU A 27 -0.62 5.37 -12.38
N LEU A 28 0.46 4.69 -12.01
CA LEU A 28 1.33 3.96 -12.93
C LEU A 28 0.62 2.73 -13.51
N ASP A 29 -0.07 1.96 -12.69
CA ASP A 29 -0.77 0.75 -13.07
C ASP A 29 -1.93 1.04 -14.06
N THR A 30 -2.66 2.12 -13.85
CA THR A 30 -3.84 2.47 -14.66
C THR A 30 -3.54 3.40 -15.83
N ILE A 31 -2.30 3.88 -15.99
CA ILE A 31 -1.98 4.85 -17.06
C ILE A 31 -2.14 4.23 -18.46
N GLY A 32 -1.77 2.96 -18.63
CA GLY A 32 -1.88 2.26 -19.91
C GLY A 32 -3.33 2.21 -20.40
N SER A 33 -4.28 1.90 -19.51
CA SER A 33 -5.71 1.87 -19.85
C SER A 33 -6.28 3.25 -20.20
N ARG A 34 -5.71 4.34 -19.66
CA ARG A 34 -6.16 5.71 -19.91
C ARG A 34 -5.56 6.29 -21.19
N VAL A 35 -4.30 6.02 -21.48
CA VAL A 35 -3.57 6.54 -22.64
C VAL A 35 -3.88 5.71 -23.90
N GLY A 36 -4.09 4.40 -23.76
CA GLY A 36 -4.32 3.51 -24.89
C GLY A 36 -3.00 3.11 -25.57
N ASN A 37 -2.90 3.33 -26.88
CA ASN A 37 -1.76 2.86 -27.66
C ASN A 37 -0.48 3.62 -27.27
N MET A 38 0.49 2.91 -26.71
CA MET A 38 1.74 3.45 -26.20
C MET A 38 2.92 2.66 -26.80
N PRO A 39 4.08 3.29 -27.05
CA PRO A 39 5.27 2.54 -27.41
C PRO A 39 5.62 1.50 -26.34
N ASP A 40 5.98 0.29 -26.76
CA ASP A 40 6.27 -0.83 -25.85
C ASP A 40 7.35 -0.45 -24.80
N ASP A 41 8.44 0.19 -25.22
CA ASP A 41 9.50 0.66 -24.30
C ASP A 41 8.96 1.55 -23.18
N ALA A 42 7.98 2.42 -23.47
CA ALA A 42 7.40 3.29 -22.46
C ALA A 42 6.50 2.51 -21.49
N MET A 43 5.78 1.50 -21.99
CA MET A 43 4.98 0.61 -21.15
C MET A 43 5.86 -0.25 -20.23
N ASP A 44 7.00 -0.72 -20.73
CA ASP A 44 7.98 -1.47 -19.96
C ASP A 44 8.53 -0.62 -18.80
N TYR A 45 8.96 0.62 -19.07
CA TYR A 45 9.46 1.51 -18.01
C TYR A 45 8.39 1.87 -16.96
N ILE A 46 7.13 2.01 -17.37
CA ILE A 46 6.02 2.24 -16.44
C ILE A 46 5.81 1.01 -15.55
N THR A 47 5.86 -0.18 -16.13
CA THR A 47 5.72 -1.45 -15.41
C THR A 47 6.86 -1.64 -14.40
N ASP A 48 8.09 -1.34 -14.79
CA ASP A 48 9.25 -1.35 -13.91
C ASP A 48 9.10 -0.35 -12.75
N ALA A 49 8.65 0.87 -13.06
CA ALA A 49 8.39 1.87 -12.03
C ALA A 49 7.29 1.42 -11.05
N ALA A 50 6.20 0.84 -11.56
CA ALA A 50 5.13 0.30 -10.73
C ALA A 50 5.64 -0.82 -9.81
N SER A 51 6.51 -1.69 -10.31
CA SER A 51 7.17 -2.74 -9.54
C SER A 51 8.01 -2.18 -8.38
N ILE A 52 8.83 -1.17 -8.65
CA ILE A 52 9.66 -0.49 -7.63
C ILE A 52 8.77 0.14 -6.55
N VAL A 53 7.71 0.85 -6.94
CA VAL A 53 6.80 1.50 -6.00
C VAL A 53 6.04 0.46 -5.17
N ARG A 54 5.61 -0.65 -5.78
CA ARG A 54 4.94 -1.75 -5.07
C ARG A 54 5.83 -2.34 -3.98
N ARG A 55 7.10 -2.64 -4.30
CA ARG A 55 8.09 -3.10 -3.30
C ARG A 55 8.27 -2.08 -2.19
N ALA A 56 8.37 -0.79 -2.51
CA ALA A 56 8.52 0.27 -1.52
C ALA A 56 7.34 0.34 -0.53
N VAL A 57 6.10 0.10 -0.98
CA VAL A 57 4.93 0.04 -0.10
C VAL A 57 4.98 -1.20 0.81
N ILE A 58 5.32 -2.35 0.24
CA ILE A 58 5.40 -3.63 0.96
C ILE A 58 6.48 -3.58 2.05
N GLU A 59 7.61 -2.94 1.78
CA GLU A 59 8.75 -2.86 2.69
C GLU A 59 8.71 -1.65 3.65
N ALA A 60 7.78 -0.70 3.42
CA ALA A 60 7.67 0.49 4.24
C ALA A 60 7.46 0.14 5.73
N PRO A 61 8.18 0.76 6.67
CA PRO A 61 8.00 0.47 8.09
C PRO A 61 6.66 0.97 8.61
N VAL A 62 6.03 0.17 9.47
CA VAL A 62 4.84 0.56 10.22
C VAL A 62 5.21 1.36 11.47
N LYS A 63 4.61 2.54 11.64
CA LYS A 63 4.77 3.36 12.85
C LYS A 63 3.44 3.73 13.51
N THR A 64 2.35 3.61 12.77
CA THR A 64 1.00 3.99 13.20
C THR A 64 -0.02 2.94 12.77
N GLU A 65 -1.18 2.92 13.40
CA GLU A 65 -2.31 2.09 12.96
C GLU A 65 -2.73 2.41 11.51
N ALA A 66 -2.59 3.67 11.11
CA ALA A 66 -2.88 4.11 9.74
C ALA A 66 -1.94 3.46 8.71
N ASP A 67 -0.67 3.23 9.06
CA ASP A 67 0.29 2.52 8.20
C ASP A 67 -0.12 1.06 8.01
N ILE A 68 -0.52 0.37 9.07
CA ILE A 68 -1.02 -1.02 9.02
C ILE A 68 -2.25 -1.09 8.12
N ALA A 69 -3.24 -0.23 8.39
CA ALA A 69 -4.44 -0.17 7.58
C ALA A 69 -4.12 0.15 6.11
N GLY A 70 -3.10 0.99 5.86
CA GLY A 70 -2.58 1.27 4.53
C GLY A 70 -2.07 0.02 3.83
N LYS A 71 -1.27 -0.81 4.50
CA LYS A 71 -0.75 -2.07 3.93
C LYS A 71 -1.84 -3.08 3.64
N PHE A 72 -2.84 -3.22 4.52
CA PHE A 72 -3.98 -4.11 4.24
C PHE A 72 -4.80 -3.64 3.03
N ARG A 73 -5.05 -2.33 2.90
CA ARG A 73 -5.73 -1.80 1.71
C ARG A 73 -4.91 -2.01 0.45
N PHE A 74 -3.59 -1.85 0.54
CA PHE A 74 -2.69 -2.10 -0.58
C PHE A 74 -2.71 -3.57 -1.01
N ALA A 75 -2.61 -4.50 -0.06
CA ALA A 75 -2.70 -5.94 -0.34
C ALA A 75 -4.05 -6.32 -0.96
N ALA A 76 -5.16 -5.79 -0.42
CA ALA A 76 -6.49 -6.02 -0.99
C ALA A 76 -6.59 -5.51 -2.44
N MET A 77 -6.02 -4.34 -2.71
CA MET A 77 -5.99 -3.78 -4.07
C MET A 77 -5.20 -4.67 -5.05
N LEU A 78 -4.07 -5.26 -4.64
CA LEU A 78 -3.34 -6.19 -5.50
C LEU A 78 -4.14 -7.47 -5.80
N ILE A 79 -4.93 -7.95 -4.83
CA ILE A 79 -5.81 -9.12 -4.98
C ILE A 79 -7.00 -8.82 -5.91
N GLU A 80 -7.49 -7.59 -5.91
CA GLU A 80 -8.62 -7.14 -6.72
C GLU A 80 -8.22 -6.69 -8.14
N ASP A 81 -6.95 -6.85 -8.51
CA ASP A 81 -6.42 -6.38 -9.80
C ASP A 81 -7.15 -7.03 -10.99
N PRO A 82 -7.77 -6.25 -11.90
CA PRO A 82 -8.53 -6.79 -13.02
C PRO A 82 -7.65 -7.29 -14.19
N HIS A 83 -6.35 -6.97 -14.18
CA HIS A 83 -5.40 -7.27 -15.25
C HIS A 83 -4.65 -8.59 -15.03
N GLY A 84 -4.80 -9.24 -13.88
CA GLY A 84 -4.30 -10.60 -13.63
C GLY A 84 -3.78 -10.80 -12.21
N ILE A 85 -2.98 -11.85 -12.04
CA ILE A 85 -2.36 -12.17 -10.75
C ILE A 85 -1.07 -11.37 -10.61
N ILE A 86 -0.96 -10.61 -9.52
CA ILE A 86 0.25 -9.85 -9.19
C ILE A 86 1.17 -10.72 -8.32
N CYS A 87 2.42 -10.94 -8.74
CA CYS A 87 3.35 -11.82 -8.04
C CYS A 87 3.60 -11.45 -6.57
N ASP A 88 3.48 -10.17 -6.21
CA ASP A 88 3.73 -9.69 -4.85
C ASP A 88 2.48 -9.74 -3.94
N GLU A 89 1.32 -10.24 -4.41
CA GLU A 89 0.06 -10.25 -3.64
C GLU A 89 0.18 -11.04 -2.32
N GLU A 90 0.76 -12.24 -2.39
CA GLU A 90 0.93 -13.14 -1.24
C GLU A 90 1.87 -12.51 -0.20
N GLU A 91 2.99 -11.96 -0.68
CA GLU A 91 3.98 -11.31 0.19
C GLU A 91 3.40 -10.06 0.85
N ALA A 92 2.67 -9.23 0.11
CA ALA A 92 2.02 -8.03 0.65
C ALA A 92 1.04 -8.38 1.79
N ALA A 93 0.22 -9.41 1.60
CA ALA A 93 -0.71 -9.89 2.62
C ALA A 93 0.02 -10.46 3.85
N ALA A 94 1.02 -11.32 3.62
CA ALA A 94 1.79 -11.93 4.71
C ALA A 94 2.52 -10.89 5.56
N ILE A 95 3.12 -9.88 4.92
CA ILE A 95 3.82 -8.80 5.62
C ILE A 95 2.85 -7.93 6.41
N ALA A 96 1.69 -7.56 5.85
CA ALA A 96 0.69 -6.77 6.55
C ALA A 96 0.22 -7.46 7.85
N VAL A 97 -0.05 -8.77 7.79
CA VAL A 97 -0.43 -9.58 8.96
C VAL A 97 0.71 -9.65 9.99
N ARG A 98 1.93 -9.92 9.54
CA ARG A 98 3.10 -9.99 10.42
C ARG A 98 3.35 -8.67 11.15
N GLU A 99 3.25 -7.55 10.44
CA GLU A 99 3.45 -6.22 11.04
C GLU A 99 2.32 -5.82 11.98
N LEU A 100 1.07 -6.25 11.73
CA LEU A 100 -0.02 -6.08 12.69
C LEU A 100 0.29 -6.78 14.02
N PHE A 101 0.73 -8.03 13.98
CA PHE A 101 1.08 -8.76 15.20
C PHE A 101 2.21 -8.07 15.96
N LYS A 102 3.30 -7.74 15.26
CA LYS A 102 4.43 -7.03 15.86
C LYS A 102 4.00 -5.71 16.49
N PHE A 103 3.19 -4.91 15.79
CA PHE A 103 2.74 -3.62 16.30
C PHE A 103 1.91 -3.76 17.59
N ARG A 104 0.99 -4.74 17.65
CA ARG A 104 0.19 -4.99 18.85
C ARG A 104 1.01 -5.52 20.02
N GLU A 105 2.03 -6.35 19.74
CA GLU A 105 2.98 -6.82 20.75
C GLU A 105 3.76 -5.64 21.36
N ASP A 106 4.24 -4.72 20.54
CA ASP A 106 4.97 -3.51 20.95
C ASP A 106 4.07 -2.59 21.80
N GLU A 107 2.81 -2.36 21.39
CA GLU A 107 1.85 -1.56 22.17
C GLU A 107 1.60 -2.16 23.56
N TRP A 108 1.36 -3.46 23.64
CA TRP A 108 1.15 -4.13 24.93
C TRP A 108 2.41 -4.13 25.79
N ALA A 109 3.60 -4.23 25.19
CA ALA A 109 4.86 -4.14 25.92
C ALA A 109 5.03 -2.75 26.55
N ALA A 110 4.71 -1.68 25.81
CA ALA A 110 4.74 -0.31 26.31
C ALA A 110 3.78 -0.12 27.49
N MET A 111 2.52 -0.54 27.36
CA MET A 111 1.52 -0.45 28.45
C MET A 111 1.96 -1.21 29.72
N ARG A 112 2.58 -2.39 29.57
CA ARG A 112 3.11 -3.15 30.72
C ARG A 112 4.30 -2.47 31.39
N ALA A 113 5.11 -1.73 30.64
CA ALA A 113 6.24 -0.99 31.19
C ALA A 113 5.77 0.23 32.00
N GLU A 114 4.80 0.98 31.47
CA GLU A 114 4.17 2.11 32.16
C GLU A 114 3.45 1.68 33.45
N ALA A 115 2.79 0.52 33.46
CA ALA A 115 2.13 0.01 34.65
C ALA A 115 3.10 -0.44 35.77
N ARG A 116 4.41 -0.54 35.49
CA ARG A 116 5.45 -0.96 36.44
C ARG A 116 6.29 0.21 36.97
N SER A 117 6.15 1.41 36.40
CA SER A 117 6.82 2.65 36.86
C SER A 117 5.95 3.39 37.86
#